data_AF-A0A914YIJ6-F1
#
_entry.id   AF-A0A914YIJ6-F1
#
_cell.length_a   1.000
_cell.length_b   1.000
_cell.length_c   1.000
_cell.angle_alpha   90.00
_cell.angle_beta   90.00
_cell.angle_gamma   90.00
#
_symmetry.space_group_name_H-M   'P 1'
#
loop_
_entity.id
_entity.type
_entity.pdbx_description
1 polymer ?
#
loop_
_entity_poly.entity_id
_entity_poly.type
_entity_poly.pdbx_seq_one_letter_code
_entity_poly.pdbx_strand_id
1 'polypeptide(L)'
;MPYYQRRLTRVPEIDQCGVNDQACYFEANEQYRLDKLVDYHVLNTLRERSERCIQYHQLNLFKCAEAMEDMEEAELGYFIKYGEMNSETDVRDVYMKQKHRMIWERRHPEIMAERERAYQEHKEKLRNGEFDYAFWKKGMWYQDKKSHEAPYEFFLSKPTVEGDKPLSKDWEYYKQVAQDPEFDKEQGKKSTFKII
;
A
#
# COMPACT_ATOMS: atom_id res chain seq x y z
N MET A 1 -15.76 -30.31 26.94
CA MET A 1 -14.47 -30.07 27.63
C MET A 1 -14.07 -28.62 27.43
N PRO A 2 -13.54 -27.92 28.45
CA PRO A 2 -13.05 -26.56 28.28
C PRO A 2 -11.78 -26.55 27.42
N TYR A 3 -11.63 -25.54 26.55
CA TYR A 3 -10.41 -25.26 25.80
C TYR A 3 -9.88 -23.87 26.21
N TYR A 4 -8.55 -23.69 26.14
CA TYR A 4 -7.88 -22.46 26.57
C TYR A 4 -7.09 -21.83 25.42
N GLN A 5 -7.01 -20.51 25.44
CA GLN A 5 -6.18 -19.76 24.48
C GLN A 5 -4.69 -19.94 24.82
N ARG A 6 -3.89 -20.30 23.81
CA ARG A 6 -2.44 -20.39 23.95
C ARG A 6 -1.85 -19.00 24.16
N ARG A 7 -0.95 -18.87 25.14
CA ARG A 7 -0.17 -17.65 25.42
C ARG A 7 1.28 -17.90 25.06
N LEU A 8 1.82 -17.09 24.15
CA LEU A 8 3.22 -17.13 23.74
C LEU A 8 3.92 -15.90 24.35
N THR A 9 5.12 -16.13 24.91
CA THR A 9 5.98 -15.04 25.39
C THR A 9 6.71 -14.40 24.21
N ARG A 10 7.13 -13.15 24.38
CA ARG A 10 7.95 -12.45 23.39
C ARG A 10 9.37 -13.02 23.38
N VAL A 11 9.93 -13.12 22.19
CA VAL A 11 11.32 -13.50 21.86
C VAL A 11 12.09 -12.21 21.54
N PRO A 12 13.43 -12.17 21.70
CA PRO A 12 14.24 -11.08 21.15
C PRO A 12 13.97 -10.85 19.66
N GLU A 13 13.98 -9.58 19.26
CA GLU A 13 13.80 -9.16 17.87
C GLU A 13 15.09 -9.33 17.05
N ILE A 14 14.96 -9.21 15.73
CA ILE A 14 16.04 -9.44 14.77
C ILE A 14 17.24 -8.50 14.93
N ASP A 15 17.02 -7.32 15.50
CA ASP A 15 18.03 -6.29 15.74
C ASP A 15 18.95 -6.63 16.93
N GLN A 16 18.47 -7.45 17.86
CA GLN A 16 19.20 -7.92 19.04
C GLN A 16 19.97 -9.22 18.77
N CYS A 17 19.58 -9.98 17.74
CA CYS A 17 20.25 -11.22 17.39
C CYS A 17 21.66 -11.01 16.82
N GLY A 18 22.60 -11.88 17.18
CA GLY A 18 23.93 -11.92 16.58
C GLY A 18 23.89 -12.43 15.14
N VAL A 19 24.77 -11.90 14.26
CA VAL A 19 24.80 -12.15 12.79
C VAL A 19 24.76 -13.64 12.40
N ASN A 20 25.34 -14.50 13.24
CA ASN A 20 25.49 -15.93 12.98
C ASN A 20 24.63 -16.83 13.89
N ASP A 21 23.81 -16.25 14.77
CA ASP A 21 22.99 -17.02 15.72
C ASP A 21 21.68 -17.51 15.07
N GLN A 22 21.74 -18.70 14.47
CA GLN A 22 20.61 -19.31 13.78
C GLN A 22 19.41 -19.61 14.69
N ALA A 23 19.63 -19.85 15.98
CA ALA A 23 18.53 -20.12 16.91
C ALA A 23 17.72 -18.85 17.16
N CYS A 24 18.40 -17.75 17.47
CA CYS A 24 17.75 -16.43 17.62
C CYS A 24 17.01 -16.03 16.33
N TYR A 25 17.62 -16.25 15.16
CA TYR A 25 16.98 -15.99 13.88
C TYR A 25 15.70 -16.79 13.66
N PHE A 26 15.72 -18.08 14.00
CA PHE A 26 14.56 -18.95 13.82
C PHE A 26 13.41 -18.50 14.72
N GLU A 27 13.67 -18.25 16.00
CA GLU A 27 12.63 -17.84 16.95
C GLU A 27 12.04 -16.46 16.58
N ALA A 28 12.89 -15.51 16.17
CA ALA A 28 12.44 -14.20 15.70
C ALA A 28 11.58 -14.32 14.44
N ASN A 29 11.91 -15.22 13.51
CA ASN A 29 11.12 -15.46 12.30
C ASN A 29 9.75 -16.08 12.60
N GLU A 30 9.69 -17.03 13.52
CA GLU A 30 8.43 -17.61 13.96
C GLU A 30 7.54 -16.57 14.68
N GLN A 31 8.12 -15.71 15.52
CA GLN A 31 7.37 -14.62 16.13
C GLN A 31 6.82 -13.65 15.06
N TYR A 32 7.64 -13.25 14.09
CA TYR A 32 7.23 -12.38 12.99
C TYR A 32 6.07 -12.99 12.18
N ARG A 33 6.13 -14.29 11.86
CA ARG A 33 5.05 -15.00 11.14
C ARG A 33 3.74 -14.94 11.91
N LEU A 34 3.80 -15.16 13.23
CA LEU A 34 2.63 -15.09 14.10
C LEU A 34 2.08 -13.66 14.20
N ASP A 35 2.95 -12.67 14.39
CA ASP A 35 2.55 -11.26 14.47
C ASP A 35 1.92 -10.79 13.15
N LYS A 36 2.45 -11.21 11.99
CA LYS A 36 1.84 -10.95 10.67
C LYS A 36 0.45 -11.55 10.53
N LEU A 37 0.24 -12.78 11.02
CA LEU A 37 -1.07 -13.43 11.04
C LEU A 37 -2.06 -12.69 11.96
N VAL A 38 -1.59 -12.25 13.13
CA VAL A 38 -2.41 -11.47 14.07
C VAL A 38 -2.80 -10.13 13.44
N ASP A 39 -1.86 -9.39 12.84
CA ASP A 39 -2.12 -8.13 12.15
C ASP A 39 -3.16 -8.30 11.03
N TYR A 40 -3.09 -9.39 10.27
CA TYR A 40 -4.10 -9.72 9.26
C TYR A 40 -5.50 -9.92 9.86
N HIS A 41 -5.62 -10.61 11.00
CA HIS A 41 -6.90 -10.79 11.67
C HIS A 41 -7.43 -9.49 12.32
N VAL A 42 -6.54 -8.59 12.76
CA VAL A 42 -6.92 -7.25 13.20
C VAL A 42 -7.54 -6.48 12.05
N LEU A 43 -6.92 -6.49 10.86
CA LEU A 43 -7.49 -5.86 9.66
C LEU A 43 -8.86 -6.43 9.29
N ASN A 44 -9.00 -7.76 9.28
CA ASN A 44 -10.29 -8.38 8.98
C ASN A 44 -11.38 -7.95 9.98
N THR A 45 -11.02 -7.83 11.26
CA THR A 45 -11.95 -7.35 12.29
C THR A 45 -12.38 -5.90 12.05
N LEU A 46 -11.45 -5.02 11.66
CA LEU A 46 -11.75 -3.62 11.34
C LEU A 46 -12.60 -3.49 10.07
N ARG A 47 -12.30 -4.30 9.05
CA ARG A 47 -13.09 -4.40 7.83
C ARG A 47 -14.51 -4.85 8.12
N GLU A 48 -14.71 -5.87 8.94
CA GLU A 48 -16.06 -6.29 9.34
C GLU A 48 -16.81 -5.18 10.09
N ARG A 49 -16.11 -4.38 10.91
CA ARG A 49 -16.71 -3.26 11.62
C ARG A 49 -17.15 -2.15 10.65
N SER A 50 -16.32 -1.79 9.69
CA SER A 50 -16.66 -0.78 8.69
C SER A 50 -17.80 -1.25 7.79
N GLU A 51 -17.77 -2.50 7.31
CA GLU A 51 -18.84 -3.11 6.52
C GLU A 51 -20.18 -3.13 7.29
N ARG A 52 -20.17 -3.55 8.56
CA ARG A 52 -21.38 -3.53 9.41
C ARG A 52 -21.92 -2.12 9.62
N CYS A 53 -21.04 -1.13 9.79
CA CYS A 53 -21.46 0.26 9.95
C CYS A 53 -22.16 0.77 8.69
N ILE A 54 -21.55 0.54 7.51
CA ILE A 54 -22.11 0.91 6.21
C ILE A 54 -23.47 0.23 6.01
N GLN A 55 -23.57 -1.07 6.31
CA GLN A 55 -24.81 -1.83 6.14
C GLN A 55 -25.94 -1.33 7.06
N TYR A 56 -25.61 -0.93 8.29
CA TYR A 56 -26.60 -0.44 9.25
C TYR A 56 -27.09 0.98 8.93
N HIS A 57 -26.19 1.87 8.51
CA HIS A 57 -26.51 3.28 8.30
C HIS A 57 -26.95 3.64 6.87
N GLN A 58 -26.59 2.84 5.86
CA GLN A 58 -26.93 2.95 4.43
C GLN A 58 -26.84 4.37 3.85
N LEU A 59 -27.86 5.19 4.07
CA LEU A 59 -27.97 6.57 3.57
C LEU A 59 -27.18 7.58 4.43
N ASN A 60 -26.93 7.28 5.71
CA ASN A 60 -26.28 8.19 6.66
C ASN A 60 -24.83 7.78 6.96
N LEU A 61 -24.00 7.72 5.91
CA LEU A 61 -22.63 7.22 6.01
C LEU A 61 -21.73 8.05 6.93
N PHE A 62 -22.01 9.35 7.14
CA PHE A 62 -21.21 10.23 8.00
C PHE A 62 -21.00 9.69 9.43
N LYS A 63 -21.92 8.85 9.92
CA LYS A 63 -21.81 8.18 11.23
C LYS A 63 -20.72 7.11 11.28
N CYS A 64 -20.26 6.64 10.12
CA CYS A 64 -19.22 5.63 9.97
C CYS A 64 -17.82 6.21 9.78
N ALA A 65 -17.64 7.53 9.92
CA ALA A 65 -16.34 8.19 9.73
C ALA A 65 -15.24 7.53 10.58
N GLU A 66 -15.46 7.34 11.89
CA GLU A 66 -14.48 6.72 12.80
C GLU A 66 -14.11 5.29 12.38
N ALA A 67 -15.11 4.47 12.03
CA ALA A 67 -14.86 3.09 11.62
C ALA A 67 -14.10 3.01 10.28
N MET A 68 -14.28 3.99 9.40
CA MET A 68 -13.52 4.10 8.16
C MET A 68 -12.09 4.59 8.41
N GLU A 69 -11.92 5.60 9.26
CA GLU A 69 -10.59 6.10 9.66
C GLU A 69 -9.72 5.00 10.28
N ASP A 70 -10.27 4.23 11.22
CA ASP A 70 -9.57 3.10 11.86
C ASP A 70 -9.11 2.06 10.84
N MET A 71 -9.98 1.76 9.87
CA MET A 71 -9.75 0.76 8.84
C MET A 71 -8.65 1.22 7.87
N GLU A 72 -8.73 2.46 7.40
CA GLU A 72 -7.73 3.05 6.50
C GLU A 72 -6.36 3.20 7.16
N GLU A 73 -6.30 3.65 8.41
CA GLU A 73 -5.04 3.77 9.15
C GLU A 73 -4.38 2.41 9.36
N ALA A 74 -5.17 1.40 9.73
CA ALA A 74 -4.67 0.05 9.93
C ALA A 74 -4.17 -0.59 8.62
N GLU A 75 -4.90 -0.43 7.52
CA GLU A 75 -4.49 -0.92 6.20
C GLU A 75 -3.21 -0.26 5.70
N LEU A 76 -3.11 1.07 5.85
CA LEU A 76 -1.89 1.80 5.55
C LEU A 76 -0.72 1.27 6.39
N GLY A 77 -0.92 1.09 7.70
CA GLY A 77 0.08 0.52 8.60
C GLY A 77 0.53 -0.88 8.19
N TYR A 78 -0.41 -1.73 7.79
CA TYR A 78 -0.13 -3.07 7.29
C TYR A 78 0.64 -3.05 5.97
N PHE A 79 0.28 -2.17 5.02
CA PHE A 79 0.98 -2.02 3.75
C PHE A 79 2.41 -1.48 3.95
N ILE A 80 2.59 -0.50 4.85
CA ILE A 80 3.91 0.02 5.20
C ILE A 80 4.80 -1.09 5.75
N LYS A 81 4.27 -1.98 6.60
CA LYS A 81 5.03 -3.12 7.14
C LYS A 81 5.28 -4.19 6.08
N TYR A 82 4.24 -4.78 5.50
CA TYR A 82 4.31 -6.02 4.73
C TYR A 82 4.07 -5.87 3.22
N GLY A 83 3.71 -4.68 2.74
CA GLY A 83 3.46 -4.43 1.31
C GLY A 83 4.71 -4.60 0.44
N GLU A 84 4.54 -5.04 -0.82
CA GLU A 84 5.62 -5.18 -1.81
C GLU A 84 6.75 -6.15 -1.40
N MET A 85 6.47 -6.97 -0.39
CA MET A 85 7.32 -8.06 0.06
C MET A 85 7.00 -9.32 -0.73
N ASN A 86 8.03 -10.07 -1.13
CA ASN A 86 7.87 -11.35 -1.81
C ASN A 86 7.20 -12.42 -0.89
N SER A 87 6.72 -13.51 -1.48
CA SER A 87 6.12 -14.64 -0.73
C SER A 87 7.09 -15.28 0.27
N GLU A 88 8.37 -15.34 -0.07
CA GLU A 88 9.45 -15.93 0.73
C GLU A 88 10.12 -14.93 1.69
N THR A 89 9.40 -13.91 2.14
CA THR A 89 10.02 -12.83 2.94
C THR A 89 10.23 -13.20 4.40
N ASP A 90 11.46 -12.96 4.84
CA ASP A 90 11.89 -13.15 6.22
C ASP A 90 11.88 -11.84 7.01
N VAL A 91 12.04 -11.94 8.33
CA VAL A 91 12.16 -10.77 9.24
C VAL A 91 13.26 -9.80 8.81
N ARG A 92 14.34 -10.33 8.24
CA ARG A 92 15.49 -9.54 7.79
C ARG A 92 15.09 -8.54 6.70
N ASP A 93 14.27 -8.99 5.75
CA ASP A 93 13.84 -8.14 4.63
C ASP A 93 12.92 -7.02 5.13
N VAL A 94 12.00 -7.36 6.04
CA VAL A 94 11.09 -6.37 6.66
C VAL A 94 11.88 -5.35 7.48
N TYR A 95 12.90 -5.80 8.21
CA TYR A 95 13.80 -4.92 8.94
C TYR A 95 14.59 -3.99 8.02
N MET A 96 15.05 -4.47 6.85
CA MET A 96 15.70 -3.62 5.86
C MET A 96 14.73 -2.62 5.23
N LYS A 97 13.47 -3.01 4.97
CA LYS A 97 12.42 -2.08 4.52
C LYS A 97 12.15 -0.99 5.55
N GLN A 98 12.05 -1.36 6.82
CA GLN A 98 11.90 -0.40 7.93
C GLN A 98 13.07 0.59 7.95
N LYS A 99 14.32 0.11 7.86
CA LYS A 99 15.50 0.96 7.77
C LYS A 99 15.47 1.91 6.57
N HIS A 100 15.10 1.38 5.40
CA HIS A 100 14.98 2.18 4.19
C HIS A 100 14.00 3.34 4.38
N ARG A 101 12.82 3.04 4.95
CA ARG A 101 11.81 4.06 5.28
C ARG A 101 12.37 5.12 6.25
N MET A 102 12.99 4.71 7.36
CA MET A 102 13.53 5.66 8.35
C MET A 102 14.62 6.56 7.74
N ILE A 103 15.46 6.01 6.86
CA ILE A 103 16.48 6.80 6.13
C ILE A 103 15.82 7.76 5.14
N TRP A 104 14.78 7.32 4.45
CA TRP A 104 14.05 8.13 3.48
C TRP A 104 13.32 9.30 4.14
N GLU A 105 12.64 9.05 5.26
CA GLU A 105 11.94 10.08 6.05
C GLU A 105 12.90 11.13 6.58
N ARG A 106 14.10 10.71 7.04
CA ARG A 106 15.15 11.64 7.45
C ARG A 106 15.64 12.55 6.32
N ARG A 107 15.56 12.10 5.06
CA ARG A 107 16.04 12.86 3.89
C ARG A 107 14.99 13.82 3.33
N HIS A 108 13.70 13.56 3.56
CA HIS A 108 12.59 14.30 2.94
C HIS A 108 11.55 14.77 3.98
N PRO A 109 11.93 15.66 4.91
CA PRO A 109 10.99 16.20 5.91
C PRO A 109 9.83 16.99 5.26
N GLU A 110 10.06 17.64 4.12
CA GLU A 110 9.05 18.41 3.39
C GLU A 110 7.88 17.55 2.91
N ILE A 111 8.17 16.35 2.39
CA ILE A 111 7.13 15.42 1.91
C ILE A 111 6.33 14.87 3.09
N MET A 112 6.97 14.66 4.24
CA MET A 112 6.28 14.20 5.45
C MET A 112 5.32 15.26 5.99
N ALA A 113 5.74 16.53 6.02
CA ALA A 113 4.87 17.63 6.44
C ALA A 113 3.68 17.81 5.49
N GLU A 114 3.88 17.66 4.18
CA GLU A 114 2.79 17.69 3.20
C GLU A 114 1.81 16.53 3.40
N ARG A 115 2.33 15.32 3.61
CA ARG A 115 1.53 14.13 3.90
C ARG A 115 0.69 14.28 5.16
N GLU A 116 1.25 14.86 6.22
CA GLU A 116 0.53 15.15 7.46
C GLU A 116 -0.64 16.12 7.21
N ARG A 117 -0.41 17.19 6.44
CA ARG A 117 -1.49 18.13 6.06
C ARG A 117 -2.61 17.43 5.29
N ALA A 118 -2.25 16.65 4.26
CA ALA A 118 -3.21 15.90 3.46
C ALA A 118 -4.02 14.91 4.31
N TYR A 119 -3.40 14.28 5.30
CA TYR A 119 -4.08 13.37 6.22
C TYR A 119 -5.06 14.10 7.16
N GLN A 120 -4.71 15.30 7.66
CA GLN A 120 -5.63 16.11 8.46
C GLN A 120 -6.83 16.58 7.63
N GLU A 121 -6.60 17.07 6.41
CA GLU A 121 -7.67 17.45 5.48
C GLU A 121 -8.60 16.28 5.17
N HIS A 122 -8.05 15.06 5.04
CA HIS A 122 -8.84 13.86 4.83
C HIS A 122 -9.75 13.53 6.03
N LYS A 123 -9.21 13.60 7.25
CA LYS A 123 -10.00 13.41 8.47
C LYS A 123 -11.14 14.41 8.59
N GLU A 124 -10.89 15.67 8.24
CA GLU A 124 -11.94 16.69 8.22
C GLU A 124 -13.04 16.36 7.20
N LYS A 125 -12.68 15.88 6.00
CA LYS A 125 -13.64 15.45 4.97
C LYS A 125 -14.47 14.24 5.41
N LEU A 126 -13.84 13.23 5.99
CA LEU A 126 -14.55 12.06 6.53
C LEU A 126 -15.56 12.46 7.62
N ARG A 127 -15.17 13.35 8.53
CA ARG A 127 -16.07 13.91 9.56
C ARG A 127 -17.25 14.69 8.97
N ASN A 128 -17.05 15.35 7.84
CA ASN A 128 -18.11 16.04 7.10
C ASN A 128 -19.00 15.10 6.27
N GLY A 129 -18.66 13.81 6.21
CA GLY A 129 -19.41 12.78 5.48
C GLY A 129 -19.05 12.65 4.00
N GLU A 130 -17.95 13.27 3.56
CA GLU A 130 -17.42 13.12 2.21
C GLU A 130 -16.55 11.85 2.14
N PHE A 131 -17.15 10.73 1.75
CA PHE A 131 -16.42 9.47 1.53
C PHE A 131 -15.77 9.46 0.15
N ASP A 132 -14.60 10.09 0.05
CA ASP A 132 -13.80 10.02 -1.17
C ASP A 132 -12.90 8.78 -1.18
N TYR A 133 -13.38 7.69 -1.78
CA TYR A 133 -12.57 6.50 -2.02
C TYR A 133 -11.35 6.78 -2.93
N ALA A 134 -11.23 7.95 -3.55
CA ALA A 134 -10.11 8.31 -4.41
C ALA A 134 -8.85 8.76 -3.64
N PHE A 135 -8.97 9.20 -2.38
CA PHE A 135 -7.83 9.66 -1.58
C PHE A 135 -6.74 8.59 -1.46
N TRP A 136 -7.16 7.32 -1.34
CA TRP A 136 -6.26 6.16 -1.29
C TRP A 136 -6.04 5.50 -2.68
N LYS A 137 -6.88 5.77 -3.68
CA LYS A 137 -6.70 5.26 -5.07
C LYS A 137 -5.59 5.93 -5.88
N LYS A 138 -4.78 6.82 -5.29
CA LYS A 138 -3.51 7.20 -5.92
C LYS A 138 -2.53 6.03 -6.04
N GLY A 139 -2.80 4.90 -5.37
CA GLY A 139 -2.14 3.61 -5.62
C GLY A 139 -3.04 2.46 -5.18
N MET A 140 -3.51 1.68 -6.16
CA MET A 140 -4.32 0.45 -6.07
C MET A 140 -4.29 -0.34 -4.74
N TRP A 141 -5.48 -0.76 -4.28
CA TRP A 141 -5.68 -1.72 -3.18
C TRP A 141 -4.85 -3.00 -3.37
N TYR A 142 -4.44 -3.67 -2.29
CA TYR A 142 -3.75 -4.98 -2.40
C TYR A 142 -4.58 -6.01 -3.18
N GLN A 143 -5.90 -6.01 -3.02
CA GLN A 143 -6.81 -6.87 -3.78
C GLN A 143 -6.94 -6.44 -5.26
N ASP A 144 -6.77 -5.16 -5.55
CA ASP A 144 -6.74 -4.64 -6.93
C ASP A 144 -5.38 -4.84 -7.61
N LYS A 145 -4.28 -4.98 -6.85
CA LYS A 145 -2.98 -5.39 -7.40
C LYS A 145 -3.05 -6.80 -7.98
N LYS A 146 -3.79 -7.73 -7.36
CA LYS A 146 -4.01 -9.08 -7.89
C LYS A 146 -4.75 -9.11 -9.24
N SER A 147 -5.60 -8.12 -9.51
CA SER A 147 -6.33 -8.00 -10.78
C SER A 147 -5.59 -7.16 -11.84
N HIS A 148 -4.52 -6.45 -11.45
CA HIS A 148 -3.61 -5.73 -12.34
C HIS A 148 -2.25 -6.40 -12.55
N GLU A 149 -1.90 -7.39 -11.73
CA GLU A 149 -0.81 -8.33 -12.02
C GLU A 149 -1.28 -9.23 -13.16
N ALA A 150 -0.73 -9.02 -14.36
CA ALA A 150 -0.89 -9.96 -15.45
C ALA A 150 -0.44 -11.36 -14.97
N PRO A 151 -1.09 -12.45 -15.43
CA PRO A 151 -0.62 -13.79 -15.13
C PRO A 151 0.80 -13.93 -15.68
N TYR A 152 1.80 -13.82 -14.80
CA TYR A 152 3.20 -14.23 -15.01
C TYR A 152 3.74 -14.07 -16.44
N GLU A 153 3.63 -12.90 -17.05
CA GLU A 153 4.47 -12.57 -18.20
C GLU A 153 5.35 -11.38 -17.85
N PHE A 154 6.64 -11.71 -17.76
CA PHE A 154 7.75 -10.81 -17.57
C PHE A 154 7.61 -9.59 -18.49
N PHE A 155 7.98 -8.41 -17.95
CA PHE A 155 8.12 -7.10 -18.61
C PHE A 155 6.85 -6.25 -18.76
N LEU A 156 6.49 -5.51 -17.71
CA LEU A 156 6.06 -4.09 -17.79
C LEU A 156 5.94 -3.52 -16.36
N SER A 157 6.76 -2.52 -16.05
CA SER A 157 6.77 -1.88 -14.71
C SER A 157 5.78 -0.73 -14.56
N LYS A 158 4.94 -0.44 -15.57
CA LYS A 158 3.88 0.58 -15.52
C LYS A 158 2.68 0.22 -16.39
N PRO A 159 1.45 0.59 -15.99
CA PRO A 159 0.26 0.51 -16.85
C PRO A 159 0.44 1.38 -18.10
N THR A 160 -0.14 0.97 -19.23
CA THR A 160 -0.08 1.72 -20.51
C THR A 160 -0.95 2.97 -20.54
N VAL A 161 -1.64 3.27 -19.43
CA VAL A 161 -2.56 4.39 -19.29
C VAL A 161 -2.33 5.04 -17.93
N GLU A 162 -1.66 6.20 -17.93
CA GLU A 162 -1.55 7.09 -16.78
C GLU A 162 -2.21 8.43 -17.22
N GLY A 163 -3.54 8.51 -17.11
CA GLY A 163 -4.38 9.63 -17.58
C GLY A 163 -4.95 9.48 -19.01
N ASP A 164 -5.41 10.60 -19.61
CA ASP A 164 -6.08 10.66 -20.94
C ASP A 164 -5.13 10.59 -22.16
N LYS A 165 -3.89 10.13 -22.02
CA LYS A 165 -2.92 10.07 -23.13
C LYS A 165 -2.33 8.67 -23.29
N PRO A 166 -2.31 8.08 -24.51
CA PRO A 166 -1.63 6.84 -24.76
C PRO A 166 -0.11 7.06 -24.67
N LEU A 167 0.55 6.33 -23.76
CA LEU A 167 1.99 6.41 -23.57
C LEU A 167 2.70 5.63 -24.70
N SER A 168 3.50 6.33 -25.53
CA SER A 168 4.26 5.69 -26.62
C SER A 168 5.34 4.75 -26.07
N LYS A 169 5.56 3.59 -26.70
CA LYS A 169 6.60 2.62 -26.30
C LYS A 169 8.01 2.98 -26.81
N ASP A 170 8.12 3.93 -27.73
CA ASP A 170 9.40 4.28 -28.35
C ASP A 170 10.20 5.28 -27.50
N TRP A 171 11.47 5.00 -27.25
CA TRP A 171 12.33 5.86 -26.41
C TRP A 171 12.72 7.18 -27.10
N GLU A 172 12.80 7.19 -28.42
CA GLU A 172 13.12 8.38 -29.22
C GLU A 172 12.04 9.46 -29.13
N TYR A 173 10.78 9.06 -28.93
CA TYR A 173 9.65 9.96 -28.73
C TYR A 173 9.87 10.86 -27.50
N TYR A 174 10.29 10.28 -26.37
CA TYR A 174 10.54 11.07 -25.15
C TYR A 174 11.70 12.04 -25.31
N LYS A 175 12.70 11.67 -26.11
CA LYS A 175 13.83 12.56 -26.43
C LYS A 175 13.38 13.77 -27.27
N GLN A 176 12.38 13.58 -28.15
CA GLN A 176 11.80 14.66 -28.96
C GLN A 176 10.84 15.54 -28.15
N VAL A 177 9.98 14.95 -27.31
CA VAL A 177 9.09 15.70 -26.39
C VAL A 177 9.89 16.56 -25.41
N ALA A 178 11.05 16.06 -24.96
CA ALA A 178 11.94 16.82 -24.09
C ALA A 178 12.58 18.04 -24.77
N GLN A 179 12.76 17.98 -26.10
CA GLN A 179 13.28 19.10 -26.89
C GLN A 179 12.18 20.09 -27.27
N ASP A 180 11.03 19.57 -27.70
CA ASP A 180 9.90 20.37 -28.19
C ASP A 180 8.59 19.98 -27.48
N PRO A 181 8.10 20.80 -26.52
CA PRO A 181 6.86 20.52 -25.79
C PRO A 181 5.58 20.71 -26.62
N GLU A 182 5.67 21.29 -27.82
CA GLU A 182 4.53 21.39 -28.76
C GLU A 182 4.32 20.14 -29.61
N PHE A 183 5.34 19.28 -29.74
CA PHE A 183 5.32 18.05 -30.53
C PHE A 183 4.18 17.09 -30.12
N ASP A 184 3.92 17.00 -28.81
CA ASP A 184 2.87 16.14 -28.25
C ASP A 184 1.45 16.60 -28.64
N LYS A 185 1.24 17.90 -28.84
CA LYS A 185 -0.08 18.48 -29.19
C LYS A 185 -0.48 18.20 -30.65
N GLU A 186 0.49 17.96 -31.53
CA GLU A 186 0.24 17.70 -32.95
C GLU A 186 -0.10 16.22 -33.24
N GLN A 187 0.51 15.28 -32.52
CA GLN A 187 0.31 13.84 -32.68
C GLN A 187 -1.05 13.34 -32.16
N GLY A 188 -1.61 13.97 -31.12
CA GLY A 188 -2.94 13.66 -30.58
C GLY A 188 -4.09 13.80 -31.59
N LYS A 189 -3.85 14.38 -32.77
CA LYS A 189 -4.83 14.52 -33.87
C LYS A 189 -4.65 13.49 -34.99
N LYS A 190 -3.61 12.65 -34.98
CA LYS A 190 -3.23 11.81 -36.15
C LYS A 190 -3.04 10.32 -35.86
N SER A 191 -3.09 9.85 -34.62
CA SER A 191 -2.90 8.43 -34.33
C SER A 191 -4.14 7.61 -34.68
N THR A 192 -4.14 6.96 -35.86
CA THR A 192 -5.03 5.83 -36.14
C THR A 192 -4.42 4.56 -35.55
N PHE A 193 -5.12 3.97 -34.58
CA PHE A 193 -4.72 2.70 -33.97
C PHE A 193 -4.91 1.57 -35.00
N LYS A 194 -3.82 0.92 -35.43
CA LYS A 194 -3.88 -0.35 -36.15
C LYS A 194 -3.30 -1.44 -35.26
N ILE A 195 -4.16 -2.38 -34.90
CA ILE A 195 -3.78 -3.64 -34.29
C ILE A 195 -3.32 -4.55 -35.45
N ILE A 196 -2.04 -4.90 -35.47
CA ILE A 196 -1.58 -6.15 -36.09
C ILE A 196 -1.33 -7.12 -34.95
#